data_AF-A0A822BFZ1-F1
#
_entry.id   AF-A0A822BFZ1-F1
#
_cell.length_a   1.000
_cell.length_b   1.000
_cell.length_c   1.000
_cell.angle_alpha   90.00
_cell.angle_beta   90.00
_cell.angle_gamma   90.00
#
_symmetry.space_group_name_H-M   'P 1'
#
loop_
_entity.id
_entity.type
_entity.pdbx_description
1 polymer ?
#
loop_
_entity_poly.entity_id
_entity_poly.type
_entity_poly.pdbx_seq_one_letter_code
_entity_poly.pdbx_strand_id
1 'polypeptide(L)'
;MTTSDSTTSAIRTVTTRKTTKKVITTTSTATATTTAKLTTDICAPSCNSQQTCIQGYCLDIGHLLCALTWSPSIEVDLVVTTPTGKTMYDINSSDPSYFDGGLFEGYGVDYKELDTVYWPIGGSLPPSGTYYV
;
A
#
# COMPACT_ATOMS: atom_id res chain seq x y z
N MET A 1 -22.60 -11.03 26.98
CA MET A 1 -21.13 -11.03 26.78
C MET A 1 -20.90 -11.30 25.31
N THR A 2 -20.73 -10.25 24.50
CA THR A 2 -20.51 -10.33 23.06
C THR A 2 -19.01 -10.32 22.80
N THR A 3 -18.48 -11.42 22.29
CA THR A 3 -17.10 -11.50 21.80
C THR A 3 -17.05 -10.87 20.42
N SER A 4 -16.41 -9.70 20.30
CA SER A 4 -16.06 -9.11 19.01
C SER A 4 -14.71 -9.67 18.57
N ASP A 5 -14.71 -10.53 17.56
CA ASP A 5 -13.51 -10.92 16.82
C ASP A 5 -13.05 -9.75 15.95
N SER A 6 -11.87 -9.20 16.24
CA SER A 6 -11.21 -8.21 15.38
C SER A 6 -10.16 -8.89 14.51
N THR A 7 -10.53 -9.20 13.28
CA THR A 7 -9.59 -9.61 12.23
C THR A 7 -8.68 -8.43 11.89
N THR A 8 -7.40 -8.55 12.24
CA THR A 8 -6.37 -7.53 11.98
C THR A 8 -5.48 -7.98 10.82
N SER A 9 -5.49 -7.22 9.72
CA SER A 9 -4.62 -7.43 8.54
C SER A 9 -3.31 -6.66 8.69
N ALA A 10 -2.17 -7.28 8.37
CA ALA A 10 -0.84 -6.65 8.45
C ALA A 10 -0.28 -6.36 7.05
N ILE A 11 0.17 -5.12 6.83
CA ILE A 11 0.95 -4.68 5.66
C ILE A 11 2.43 -4.93 5.96
N ARG A 12 3.15 -5.64 5.08
CA ARG A 12 4.60 -5.85 5.18
C ARG A 12 5.32 -4.94 4.19
N THR A 13 6.16 -4.03 4.68
CA THR A 13 7.14 -3.30 3.87
C THR A 13 8.29 -4.23 3.47
N VAL A 14 8.60 -4.31 2.18
CA VAL A 14 9.73 -5.11 1.66
C VAL A 14 10.72 -4.16 1.00
N THR A 15 11.90 -4.01 1.60
CA THR A 15 13.04 -3.32 0.97
C THR A 15 14.06 -4.35 0.53
N THR A 16 14.35 -4.47 -0.77
CA THR A 16 15.63 -5.05 -1.22
C THR A 16 16.04 -4.55 -2.60
N ARG A 17 17.29 -4.09 -2.72
CA ARG A 17 18.00 -3.79 -3.97
C ARG A 17 18.44 -5.08 -4.69
N LYS A 18 18.50 -4.96 -6.03
CA LYS A 18 19.11 -5.83 -7.07
C LYS A 18 18.27 -7.01 -7.56
N THR A 19 17.52 -6.71 -8.63
CA THR A 19 17.17 -7.57 -9.78
C THR A 19 17.17 -9.07 -9.50
N THR A 20 16.14 -9.54 -8.79
CA THR A 20 15.73 -10.94 -8.80
C THR A 20 14.21 -10.97 -8.82
N LYS A 21 13.63 -11.60 -9.84
CA LYS A 21 12.18 -11.80 -9.97
C LYS A 21 11.71 -12.65 -8.79
N LYS A 22 11.17 -12.01 -7.74
CA LYS A 22 10.76 -12.68 -6.50
C LYS A 22 9.29 -13.03 -6.60
N VAL A 23 8.99 -14.33 -6.72
CA VAL A 23 7.63 -14.83 -6.53
C VAL A 23 7.37 -14.85 -5.03
N ILE A 24 6.55 -13.93 -4.53
CA ILE A 24 6.12 -13.92 -3.12
C ILE A 24 4.97 -14.93 -3.00
N THR A 25 5.27 -16.13 -2.49
CA THR A 25 4.24 -17.06 -2.01
C THR A 25 3.94 -16.73 -0.55
N THR A 26 2.78 -16.15 -0.27
CA THR A 26 2.39 -15.76 1.09
C THR A 26 1.87 -16.97 1.86
N THR A 27 2.70 -17.57 2.72
CA THR A 27 2.19 -18.35 3.86
C THR A 27 2.18 -17.42 5.08
N SER A 28 0.98 -17.11 5.58
CA SER A 28 0.79 -16.22 6.72
C SER A 28 1.37 -16.83 7.99
N THR A 29 2.46 -16.24 8.50
CA THR A 29 2.81 -16.33 9.92
C THR A 29 3.08 -14.90 10.40
N ALA A 30 2.19 -14.39 11.25
CA ALA A 30 2.23 -13.03 11.76
C ALA A 30 3.34 -12.89 12.81
N THR A 31 4.22 -11.90 12.64
CA THR A 31 5.10 -11.43 13.70
C THR A 31 4.95 -9.93 13.75
N ALA A 32 4.22 -9.44 14.76
CA ALA A 32 4.06 -8.02 15.01
C ALA A 32 5.40 -7.47 15.52
N THR A 33 6.03 -6.59 14.75
CA THR A 33 7.16 -5.79 15.23
C THR A 33 6.61 -4.44 15.65
N THR A 34 6.56 -4.19 16.96
CA THR A 34 6.24 -2.88 17.52
C THR A 34 7.49 -2.01 17.47
N THR A 35 7.63 -1.23 16.40
CA THR A 35 8.65 -0.18 16.31
C THR A 35 8.27 0.96 17.26
N ALA A 36 9.21 1.41 18.08
CA ALA A 36 9.02 2.51 19.02
C ALA A 36 8.51 3.78 18.31
N LYS A 37 7.47 4.38 18.87
CA LYS A 37 6.82 5.62 18.43
C LYS A 37 7.83 6.76 18.42
N LEU A 38 8.25 7.23 17.24
CA LEU A 38 8.95 8.52 17.11
C LEU A 38 7.93 9.63 17.44
N THR A 39 8.19 10.42 18.48
CA THR A 39 7.22 11.26 19.19
C THR A 39 6.97 12.65 18.58
N THR A 40 7.11 12.81 17.28
CA THR A 40 6.58 13.98 16.57
C THR A 40 5.62 13.45 15.53
N ASP A 41 4.32 13.51 15.82
CA ASP A 41 3.26 13.04 14.92
C ASP A 41 3.38 13.78 13.58
N ILE A 42 4.00 13.13 12.59
CA ILE A 42 4.38 13.74 11.31
C ILE A 42 3.14 14.11 10.48
N CYS A 43 2.03 13.39 10.67
CA CYS A 43 0.74 13.77 10.11
C CYS A 43 0.01 14.72 11.07
N ALA A 44 0.44 15.98 11.10
CA ALA A 44 -0.24 17.06 11.80
C ALA A 44 -0.71 18.12 10.77
N PRO A 45 -2.02 18.43 10.67
CA PRO A 45 -3.12 17.83 11.42
C PRO A 45 -3.30 16.34 11.11
N SER A 46 -3.92 15.61 12.03
CA SER A 46 -4.19 14.17 11.89
C SER A 46 -4.91 13.88 10.58
N CYS A 47 -4.56 12.77 9.94
CA CYS A 47 -5.29 12.26 8.79
C CYS A 47 -6.77 12.10 9.09
N ASN A 48 -7.61 12.23 8.06
CA ASN A 48 -9.06 12.05 8.24
C ASN A 48 -9.40 10.57 8.52
N SER A 49 -10.66 10.27 8.82
CA SER A 49 -11.11 8.91 9.18
C SER A 49 -11.01 7.87 8.06
N GLN A 50 -10.74 8.30 6.82
CA GLN A 50 -10.56 7.46 5.64
C GLN A 50 -9.10 7.44 5.18
N GLN A 51 -8.17 7.82 6.07
CA GLN A 51 -6.76 7.88 5.75
C GLN A 51 -5.90 7.25 6.83
N THR A 52 -4.71 6.77 6.43
CA THR A 52 -3.68 6.26 7.32
C THR A 52 -2.40 7.07 7.16
N CYS A 53 -1.71 7.31 8.28
CA CYS A 53 -0.46 8.05 8.28
C CYS A 53 0.71 7.11 7.99
N ILE A 54 1.39 7.29 6.86
CA ILE A 54 2.64 6.57 6.53
C ILE A 54 3.71 7.61 6.21
N GLN A 55 4.80 7.62 6.99
CA GLN A 55 5.93 8.53 6.82
C GLN A 55 5.56 10.03 6.74
N GLY A 56 4.47 10.45 7.38
CA GLY A 56 4.02 11.85 7.32
C GLY A 56 3.02 12.16 6.21
N TYR A 57 2.67 11.18 5.39
CA TYR A 57 1.64 11.31 4.37
C TYR A 57 0.34 10.67 4.85
N CYS A 58 -0.77 11.38 4.63
CA CYS A 58 -2.11 10.86 4.85
C CYS A 58 -2.58 10.17 3.57
N LEU A 59 -2.44 8.85 3.55
CA LEU A 59 -2.83 8.01 2.42
C LEU A 59 -4.26 7.56 2.56
N ASP A 60 -5.01 7.52 1.48
CA ASP A 60 -6.34 6.94 1.50
C ASP A 60 -6.29 5.44 1.86
N ILE A 61 -7.16 5.01 2.77
CA ILE A 61 -7.32 3.59 3.09
C ILE A 61 -8.34 2.95 2.15
N GLY A 62 -8.10 1.68 1.85
CA GLY A 62 -8.94 0.88 0.98
C GLY A 62 -9.23 -0.50 1.52
N HIS A 63 -10.02 -1.26 0.77
CA HIS A 63 -10.22 -2.69 0.98
C HIS A 63 -8.90 -3.49 0.88
N LEU A 64 -7.94 -2.97 0.10
CA LEU A 64 -6.55 -3.43 0.02
C LEU A 64 -5.67 -2.19 -0.21
N LEU A 65 -4.49 -2.16 0.40
CA LEU A 65 -3.48 -1.13 0.25
C LEU A 65 -2.11 -1.80 0.10
N CYS A 66 -1.43 -1.51 -1.01
CA CYS A 66 -0.02 -1.77 -1.24
C CYS A 66 0.71 -0.43 -1.13
N ALA A 67 1.72 -0.35 -0.28
CA ALA A 67 2.54 0.84 -0.12
C ALA A 67 4.02 0.47 -0.25
N LEU A 68 4.74 1.20 -1.09
CA LEU A 68 6.17 1.08 -1.26
C LEU A 68 6.82 2.35 -0.74
N THR A 69 7.80 2.19 0.16
CA THR A 69 8.65 3.30 0.59
C THR A 69 10.11 3.03 0.29
N TRP A 70 10.88 4.08 -0.01
CA TRP A 70 12.29 3.96 -0.36
C TRP A 70 13.14 5.06 0.29
N SER A 71 14.43 5.12 -0.07
CA SER A 71 15.32 6.19 0.36
C SER A 71 15.42 7.22 -0.76
N PRO A 72 15.50 8.53 -0.49
CA PRO A 72 15.57 9.56 -1.54
C PRO A 72 16.79 9.42 -2.47
N SER A 73 17.77 8.61 -2.09
CA SER A 73 18.95 8.30 -2.91
C SER A 73 18.68 7.35 -4.10
N ILE A 74 17.47 6.80 -4.20
CA ILE A 74 17.05 5.94 -5.31
C ILE A 74 15.66 6.33 -5.78
N GLU A 75 15.40 6.16 -7.07
CA GLU A 75 14.06 6.15 -7.63
C GLU A 75 13.61 4.69 -7.72
N VAL A 76 12.40 4.40 -7.25
CA VAL A 76 11.80 3.07 -7.28
C VAL A 76 10.34 3.24 -7.64
N ASP A 77 9.84 2.40 -8.53
CA ASP A 77 8.43 2.37 -8.90
C ASP A 77 7.72 1.21 -8.20
N LEU A 78 6.51 1.47 -7.71
CA LEU A 78 5.59 0.41 -7.34
C LEU A 78 4.87 -0.12 -8.58
N VAL A 79 5.03 -1.42 -8.84
CA VAL A 79 4.29 -2.15 -9.88
C VAL A 79 3.48 -3.25 -9.22
N VAL A 80 2.16 -3.25 -9.44
CA VAL A 80 1.27 -4.28 -8.88
C VAL A 80 0.51 -4.97 -10.00
N THR A 81 0.46 -6.30 -10.03
CA THR A 81 -0.40 -7.08 -10.94
C THR A 81 -1.51 -7.77 -10.16
N THR A 82 -2.77 -7.56 -10.57
CA THR A 82 -3.96 -8.17 -9.97
C THR A 82 -4.09 -9.66 -10.34
N PRO A 83 -4.91 -10.43 -9.60
CA PRO A 83 -5.24 -11.80 -9.95
C PRO A 83 -5.85 -12.00 -11.34
N THR A 84 -6.44 -10.95 -11.92
CA THR A 84 -7.02 -10.99 -13.27
C THR A 84 -5.97 -10.74 -14.36
N GLY A 85 -4.73 -10.41 -13.98
CA GLY A 85 -3.61 -10.14 -14.87
C GLY A 85 -3.43 -8.66 -15.25
N LYS A 86 -4.23 -7.74 -14.70
CA LYS A 86 -4.07 -6.30 -14.92
C LYS A 86 -2.92 -5.75 -14.09
N THR A 87 -2.17 -4.78 -14.62
CA THR A 87 -0.98 -4.22 -13.94
C THR A 87 -1.12 -2.71 -13.75
N MET A 88 -0.83 -2.23 -12.53
CA MET A 88 -0.83 -0.82 -12.13
C MET A 88 0.60 -0.34 -11.88
N TYR A 89 0.87 0.88 -12.32
CA TYR A 89 2.04 1.69 -12.07
C TYR A 89 1.67 3.17 -12.32
N ASP A 90 2.56 4.12 -12.03
CA ASP A 90 2.29 5.57 -12.13
C ASP A 90 1.51 5.99 -13.40
N ILE A 91 1.95 5.53 -14.57
CA ILE A 91 1.48 6.04 -15.87
C ILE A 91 0.00 5.68 -16.17
N ASN A 92 -0.58 4.65 -15.55
CA ASN A 92 -1.97 4.25 -15.76
C ASN A 92 -2.89 4.49 -14.55
N SER A 93 -2.49 5.42 -13.68
CA SER A 93 -3.10 5.71 -12.37
C SER A 93 -4.52 6.29 -12.39
N SER A 94 -4.96 6.91 -13.48
CA SER A 94 -6.16 7.76 -13.49
C SER A 94 -7.47 7.08 -13.90
N ASP A 95 -7.43 5.90 -14.50
CA ASP A 95 -8.62 5.16 -14.91
C ASP A 95 -8.72 3.81 -14.16
N PRO A 96 -9.62 3.70 -13.16
CA PRO A 96 -9.75 2.50 -12.34
C PRO A 96 -10.17 1.24 -13.13
N SER A 97 -10.71 1.39 -14.36
CA SER A 97 -11.07 0.24 -15.20
C SER A 97 -9.85 -0.58 -15.65
N TYR A 98 -8.67 0.05 -15.75
CA TYR A 98 -7.42 -0.60 -16.09
C TYR A 98 -6.84 -1.47 -14.97
N PHE A 99 -7.39 -1.39 -13.76
CA PHE A 99 -6.84 -2.10 -12.61
C PHE A 99 -7.88 -2.64 -11.62
N ASP A 100 -9.00 -3.11 -12.16
CA ASP A 100 -10.06 -3.77 -11.38
C ASP A 100 -10.58 -2.89 -10.22
N GLY A 101 -10.68 -1.58 -10.47
CA GLY A 101 -11.16 -0.61 -9.50
C GLY A 101 -10.10 -0.07 -8.53
N GLY A 102 -8.85 -0.52 -8.65
CA GLY A 102 -7.76 0.03 -7.86
C GLY A 102 -7.26 1.36 -8.44
N LEU A 103 -6.70 2.18 -7.57
CA LEU A 103 -6.14 3.49 -7.84
C LEU A 103 -4.67 3.51 -7.45
N PHE A 104 -3.87 4.28 -8.19
CA PHE A 104 -2.51 4.57 -7.80
C PHE A 104 -2.45 6.00 -7.26
N GLU A 105 -1.84 6.15 -6.10
CA GLU A 105 -1.58 7.45 -5.50
C GLU A 105 -0.07 7.57 -5.26
N GLY A 106 0.57 8.26 -6.21
CA GLY A 106 1.93 8.74 -6.11
C GLY A 106 1.88 10.19 -5.69
N TYR A 107 2.50 10.51 -4.57
CA TYR A 107 2.62 11.89 -4.16
C TYR A 107 3.75 12.47 -5.04
N GLY A 108 3.48 13.42 -5.93
CA GLY A 108 4.49 14.01 -6.83
C GLY A 108 4.68 15.51 -6.60
N VAL A 109 5.90 15.93 -6.24
CA VAL A 109 6.54 17.21 -6.64
C VAL A 109 8.00 17.31 -6.18
N ASP A 110 8.42 16.65 -5.10
CA ASP A 110 9.77 16.84 -4.54
C ASP A 110 10.39 15.54 -3.96
N TYR A 111 10.80 14.59 -4.82
CA TYR A 111 11.55 13.38 -4.42
C TYR A 111 10.86 12.50 -3.37
N LYS A 112 9.70 11.94 -3.71
CA LYS A 112 8.89 11.23 -2.73
C LYS A 112 9.34 9.79 -2.59
N GLU A 113 9.43 9.36 -1.35
CA GLU A 113 9.77 8.01 -0.94
C GLU A 113 8.53 7.15 -0.71
N LEU A 114 7.45 7.37 -1.48
CA LEU A 114 6.17 6.71 -1.24
C LEU A 114 5.32 6.61 -2.50
N ASP A 115 5.06 5.38 -2.92
CA ASP A 115 4.05 5.00 -3.89
C ASP A 115 2.99 4.12 -3.24
N THR A 116 1.75 4.27 -3.69
CA THR A 116 0.66 3.45 -3.19
C THR A 116 -0.28 2.99 -4.28
N VAL A 117 -0.84 1.79 -4.08
CA VAL A 117 -1.93 1.23 -4.87
C VAL A 117 -3.00 0.76 -3.91
N TYR A 118 -4.24 1.24 -4.08
CA TYR A 118 -5.32 0.96 -3.14
C TYR A 118 -6.67 0.80 -3.82
N TRP A 119 -7.60 0.11 -3.15
CA TRP A 119 -9.00 -0.02 -3.59
C TRP A 119 -9.89 0.78 -2.65
N PRO A 120 -10.37 1.98 -3.04
CA PRO A 120 -11.01 2.92 -2.12
C PRO A 120 -12.24 2.31 -1.45
N ILE A 121 -12.48 2.71 -0.19
CA ILE A 121 -13.73 2.38 0.50
C ILE A 121 -14.90 2.99 -0.30
N GLY A 122 -15.91 2.17 -0.61
CA GLY A 122 -17.05 2.56 -1.45
C GLY A 122 -16.79 2.43 -2.96
N GLY A 123 -15.60 2.00 -3.36
CA GLY A 123 -15.28 1.61 -4.73
C GLY A 123 -15.56 0.13 -5.02
N SER A 124 -14.90 -0.40 -6.06
CA SER A 124 -14.94 -1.85 -6.35
C SER A 124 -14.09 -2.61 -5.34
N LEU A 125 -14.51 -3.83 -5.01
CA LEU A 125 -13.68 -4.73 -4.21
C LEU A 125 -12.46 -5.21 -5.02
N PRO A 126 -11.28 -5.33 -4.40
CA PRO A 126 -10.13 -5.97 -5.02
C PRO A 126 -10.48 -7.41 -5.43
N PRO A 127 -10.10 -7.86 -6.65
CA PRO A 127 -10.25 -9.25 -7.03
C PRO A 127 -9.60 -10.20 -6.02
N SER A 128 -10.30 -11.29 -5.68
CA SER A 128 -9.70 -12.33 -4.84
C SER A 128 -8.63 -13.10 -5.62
N GLY A 129 -7.47 -13.33 -5.00
CA GLY A 129 -6.42 -14.18 -5.58
C GLY A 129 -5.01 -13.70 -5.22
N THR A 130 -4.04 -14.12 -6.03
CA THR A 130 -2.63 -13.74 -5.85
C THR A 130 -2.32 -12.46 -6.59
N TYR A 131 -1.78 -11.50 -5.87
CA TYR A 131 -1.20 -10.27 -6.42
C TYR A 131 0.32 -10.43 -6.56
N TYR A 132 0.89 -9.79 -7.56
CA TYR A 132 2.35 -9.65 -7.69
C TYR A 132 2.71 -8.20 -7.41
N VAL A 133 3.72 -8.01 -6.56
CA VAL A 133 4.29 -6.71 -6.16
C VAL A 133 5.80 -6.81 -6.28
#